data_AF-A0A6L3X246-F1
#
_entry.id   AF-A0A6L3X246-F1
#
_cell.length_a   1.000
_cell.length_b   1.000
_cell.length_c   1.000
_cell.angle_alpha   90.00
_cell.angle_beta   90.00
_cell.angle_gamma   90.00
#
_symmetry.space_group_name_H-M   'P 1'
#
loop_
_entity.id
_entity.type
_entity.pdbx_description
1 polymer ?
#
loop_
_entity_poly.entity_id
_entity_poly.type
_entity_poly.pdbx_seq_one_letter_code
_entity_poly.pdbx_strand_id
1 'polypeptide(L)'
;AVFLHFAIRNGMAMGIVNAGQLAIYDDLPAELRDAVEDVILNRRDDATERMLDLAEKYRGSKSDESANVQQAEWRSWDVNKRLEYSLVKGITEFIEQDTEEARQQAARPIEVIEGPLMDGMNVVGDLFGE
;
A
#
# COMPACT_ATOMS: atom_id res chain seq x y z
N ALA A 1 -6.53 -4.20 2.41
CA ALA A 1 -7.22 -3.06 3.05
C ALA A 1 -8.15 -3.54 4.17
N VAL A 2 -9.40 -3.92 3.85
CA VAL A 2 -10.48 -4.18 4.83
C VAL A 2 -10.09 -5.19 5.92
N PHE A 3 -9.55 -6.36 5.56
CA PHE A 3 -9.11 -7.34 6.55
C PHE A 3 -8.09 -6.77 7.56
N LEU A 4 -7.08 -6.07 7.07
CA LEU A 4 -6.01 -5.53 7.90
C LEU A 4 -6.51 -4.39 8.79
N HIS A 5 -7.38 -3.52 8.28
CA HIS A 5 -8.02 -2.45 9.06
C HIS A 5 -8.72 -3.01 10.31
N PHE A 6 -9.53 -4.05 10.16
CA PHE A 6 -10.18 -4.69 11.31
C PHE A 6 -9.20 -5.48 12.18
N ALA A 7 -8.23 -6.17 11.60
CA ALA A 7 -7.29 -7.00 12.35
C ALA A 7 -6.33 -6.16 13.20
N ILE A 8 -5.79 -5.06 12.67
CA ILE A 8 -4.89 -4.14 13.38
C ILE A 8 -5.61 -3.51 14.58
N ARG A 9 -6.85 -3.05 14.40
CA ARG A 9 -7.70 -2.54 15.49
C ARG A 9 -7.96 -3.57 16.59
N ASN A 10 -7.87 -4.85 16.28
CA ASN A 10 -8.00 -5.95 17.24
C ASN A 10 -6.64 -6.49 17.74
N GLY A 11 -5.55 -5.76 17.53
CA GLY A 11 -4.23 -6.06 18.10
C GLY A 11 -3.29 -6.86 17.20
N MET A 12 -3.58 -6.98 15.89
CA MET A 12 -2.62 -7.52 14.94
C MET A 12 -1.47 -6.53 14.73
N ALA A 13 -0.25 -6.92 15.09
CA ALA A 13 0.95 -6.08 14.99
C ALA A 13 1.83 -6.40 13.78
N MET A 14 1.73 -7.60 13.20
CA MET A 14 2.55 -8.03 12.06
C MET A 14 1.75 -8.91 11.09
N GLY A 15 2.02 -8.77 9.80
CA GLY A 15 1.44 -9.60 8.74
C GLY A 15 2.31 -9.64 7.49
N ILE A 16 2.32 -10.78 6.80
CA ILE A 16 2.99 -10.90 5.49
C ILE A 16 2.04 -10.37 4.43
N VAL A 17 2.42 -9.27 3.78
CA VAL A 17 1.59 -8.58 2.79
C VAL A 17 2.40 -8.23 1.54
N ASN A 18 1.70 -8.02 0.43
CA ASN A 18 2.29 -7.43 -0.76
C ASN A 18 2.01 -5.92 -0.76
N ALA A 19 3.02 -5.11 -0.42
CA ALA A 19 2.87 -3.65 -0.27
C ALA A 19 2.43 -2.95 -1.56
N GLY A 20 2.88 -3.41 -2.74
CA GLY A 20 2.56 -2.77 -4.02
C GLY A 20 1.14 -3.00 -4.53
N GLN A 21 0.39 -3.93 -3.93
CA GLN A 21 -1.00 -4.25 -4.32
C GLN A 21 -2.01 -3.87 -3.24
N LEU A 22 -1.56 -3.11 -2.24
CA LEU A 22 -2.32 -2.81 -1.05
C LEU A 22 -3.08 -1.50 -1.24
N ALA A 23 -4.40 -1.60 -1.45
CA ALA A 23 -5.27 -0.43 -1.57
C ALA A 23 -5.49 0.24 -0.20
N ILE A 24 -5.49 1.58 -0.16
CA ILE A 24 -5.81 2.38 1.04
C ILE A 24 -7.31 2.21 1.34
N TYR A 25 -7.67 1.91 2.59
CA TYR A 25 -9.05 1.58 2.95
C TYR A 25 -10.05 2.71 2.63
N ASP A 26 -9.66 3.95 2.87
CA ASP A 26 -10.49 5.14 2.60
C ASP A 26 -10.64 5.48 1.12
N ASP A 27 -9.72 5.01 0.26
CA ASP A 27 -9.80 5.20 -1.19
C ASP A 27 -10.71 4.18 -1.87
N LEU A 28 -11.22 3.16 -1.15
CA LEU A 28 -12.17 2.21 -1.73
C LEU A 28 -13.54 2.88 -1.98
N PRO A 29 -14.12 2.71 -3.17
CA PRO A 29 -15.51 3.08 -3.42
C PRO A 29 -16.44 2.43 -2.38
N ALA A 30 -17.37 3.20 -1.82
CA ALA A 30 -18.24 2.73 -0.73
C ALA A 30 -18.97 1.43 -1.05
N GLU A 31 -19.50 1.28 -2.28
CA GLU A 31 -20.19 0.05 -2.73
C GLU A 31 -19.27 -1.19 -2.69
N LEU A 32 -18.00 -1.03 -3.10
CA LEU A 32 -17.01 -2.10 -3.07
C LEU A 32 -16.58 -2.41 -1.63
N ARG A 33 -16.37 -1.37 -0.82
CA ARG A 33 -15.98 -1.51 0.59
C ARG A 33 -17.03 -2.28 1.39
N ASP A 34 -18.30 -1.88 1.27
CA ASP A 34 -19.41 -2.50 1.99
C ASP A 34 -19.58 -3.98 1.58
N ALA A 35 -19.44 -4.29 0.30
CA ALA A 35 -19.51 -5.67 -0.18
C ALA A 35 -18.35 -6.54 0.34
N VAL A 36 -17.14 -5.99 0.43
CA VAL A 36 -15.96 -6.69 0.98
C VAL A 36 -16.10 -6.87 2.49
N GLU A 37 -16.64 -5.89 3.21
CA GLU A 37 -16.95 -6.01 4.64
C GLU A 37 -17.98 -7.08 4.94
N ASP A 38 -19.05 -7.15 4.14
CA ASP A 38 -20.09 -8.14 4.28
C ASP A 38 -19.52 -9.57 4.21
N VAL A 39 -18.53 -9.79 3.33
CA VAL A 39 -17.82 -11.07 3.18
C VAL A 39 -16.87 -11.33 4.35
N ILE A 40 -16.00 -10.37 4.68
CA ILE A 40 -14.95 -10.56 5.72
C ILE A 40 -15.54 -10.72 7.12
N LEU A 41 -16.57 -9.92 7.44
CA LEU A 41 -17.23 -9.94 8.74
C LEU A 41 -18.42 -10.91 8.80
N ASN A 42 -18.72 -11.60 7.69
CA ASN A 42 -19.84 -12.53 7.56
C ASN A 42 -21.17 -11.93 8.06
N ARG A 43 -21.49 -10.70 7.62
CA ARG A 43 -22.66 -9.94 8.11
C ARG A 43 -23.99 -10.44 7.55
N ARG A 44 -23.94 -11.18 6.45
CA ARG A 44 -25.11 -11.61 5.67
C ARG A 44 -24.80 -12.87 4.86
N ASP A 45 -25.82 -13.69 4.63
CA ASP A 45 -25.69 -14.96 3.93
C ASP A 45 -25.44 -14.79 2.41
N ASP A 46 -25.88 -13.67 1.82
CA ASP A 46 -25.75 -13.36 0.38
C ASP A 46 -24.47 -12.57 0.03
N ALA A 47 -23.54 -12.42 0.98
CA ALA A 47 -22.32 -11.62 0.80
C ALA A 47 -21.48 -12.06 -0.42
N THR A 48 -21.29 -13.37 -0.59
CA THR A 48 -20.45 -13.94 -1.63
C THR A 48 -20.99 -13.66 -3.03
N GLU A 49 -22.30 -13.78 -3.23
CA GLU A 49 -22.95 -13.56 -4.53
C GLU A 49 -22.82 -12.10 -4.95
N ARG A 50 -23.10 -11.16 -4.03
CA ARG A 50 -22.96 -9.72 -4.27
C ARG A 50 -21.53 -9.31 -4.63
N MET A 51 -20.53 -9.92 -3.98
CA MET A 51 -19.12 -9.67 -4.28
C MET A 51 -18.79 -10.15 -5.71
N LEU A 52 -19.27 -11.33 -6.10
CA LEU A 52 -19.05 -11.87 -7.45
C LEU A 52 -19.67 -10.98 -8.53
N ASP A 53 -20.90 -10.50 -8.31
CA ASP A 53 -21.58 -9.58 -9.23
C ASP A 53 -20.82 -8.25 -9.39
N LEU A 54 -20.26 -7.72 -8.29
CA LEU A 54 -19.42 -6.53 -8.32
C LEU A 54 -18.09 -6.79 -9.03
N ALA A 55 -17.44 -7.93 -8.78
CA ALA A 55 -16.17 -8.28 -9.41
C ALA A 55 -16.27 -8.30 -10.93
N GLU A 56 -17.41 -8.70 -11.50
CA GLU A 56 -17.65 -8.65 -12.94
C GLU A 56 -17.60 -7.22 -13.51
N LYS A 57 -18.11 -6.23 -12.77
CA LYS A 57 -18.10 -4.81 -13.18
C LYS A 57 -16.68 -4.22 -13.22
N TYR A 58 -15.80 -4.68 -12.32
CA TYR A 58 -14.43 -4.16 -12.18
C TYR A 58 -13.39 -4.94 -12.99
N ARG A 59 -13.77 -6.04 -13.66
CA ARG A 59 -12.89 -6.91 -14.45
C ARG A 59 -12.17 -6.18 -15.61
N GLY A 60 -12.62 -4.98 -16.00
CA GLY A 60 -12.09 -4.19 -17.12
C GLY A 60 -11.38 -2.87 -16.76
N SER A 61 -11.38 -2.45 -15.49
CA SER A 61 -10.82 -1.15 -15.08
C SER A 61 -9.32 -1.27 -14.77
N LYS A 62 -8.48 -1.35 -15.80
CA LYS A 62 -7.06 -1.04 -15.66
C LYS A 62 -6.88 0.47 -15.78
N SER A 63 -6.77 1.15 -14.64
CA SER A 63 -6.37 2.55 -14.60
C SER A 63 -4.84 2.66 -14.67
N ASP A 64 -4.30 2.45 -15.87
CA ASP A 64 -3.01 3.01 -16.27
C ASP A 64 -3.28 4.44 -16.74
N GLU A 65 -2.90 5.48 -15.98
CA GLU A 65 -2.58 6.82 -16.55
C GLU A 65 -2.16 7.90 -15.52
N SER A 66 -2.32 7.70 -14.21
CA SER A 66 -1.97 8.74 -13.22
C SER A 66 -0.49 8.76 -12.78
N ALA A 67 0.34 7.82 -13.24
CA ALA A 67 1.73 7.69 -12.78
C ALA A 67 2.68 8.75 -13.37
N ASN A 68 2.37 9.32 -14.54
CA ASN A 68 3.33 10.10 -15.32
C ASN A 68 3.48 11.56 -14.84
N VAL A 69 2.45 12.14 -14.22
CA VAL A 69 2.48 13.56 -13.78
C VAL A 69 3.20 13.73 -12.44
N GLN A 70 3.15 12.74 -11.56
CA GLN A 70 3.83 12.80 -10.25
C GLN A 70 5.34 12.61 -10.35
N GLN A 71 5.86 11.94 -11.40
CA GLN A 71 7.29 11.61 -11.55
C GLN A 71 8.25 12.80 -11.39
N ALA A 72 7.84 14.04 -11.71
CA ALA A 72 8.75 15.19 -11.72
C ALA A 72 9.04 15.80 -10.33
N GLU A 73 8.07 15.82 -9.41
CA GLU A 73 8.23 16.55 -8.13
C GLU A 73 8.96 15.74 -7.07
N TRP A 74 8.55 14.48 -6.83
CA TRP A 74 9.12 13.69 -5.72
C TRP A 74 10.58 13.30 -5.97
N ARG A 75 11.03 13.26 -7.23
CA ARG A 75 12.42 12.98 -7.59
C ARG A 75 13.40 14.07 -7.13
N SER A 76 12.91 15.27 -6.84
CA SER A 76 13.72 16.36 -6.28
C SER A 76 13.93 16.27 -4.76
N TRP A 77 13.24 15.34 -4.08
CA TRP A 77 13.33 15.18 -2.62
C TRP A 77 14.60 14.44 -2.19
N ASP A 78 14.90 14.51 -0.89
CA ASP A 78 15.96 13.72 -0.26
C ASP A 78 15.75 12.22 -0.46
N VAL A 79 16.84 11.47 -0.61
CA VAL A 79 16.83 10.04 -0.92
C VAL A 79 15.96 9.21 0.03
N ASN A 80 15.97 9.54 1.33
CA ASN A 80 15.16 8.84 2.33
C ASN A 80 13.66 9.04 2.07
N LYS A 81 13.24 10.27 1.75
CA LYS A 81 11.84 10.58 1.40
C LYS A 81 11.44 9.96 0.06
N ARG A 82 12.36 9.85 -0.89
CA ARG A 82 12.11 9.19 -2.17
C ARG A 82 11.87 7.69 -2.00
N LEU A 83 12.65 7.03 -1.14
CA LEU A 83 12.47 5.63 -0.78
C LEU A 83 11.14 5.41 -0.06
N GLU A 84 10.82 6.24 0.94
CA GLU A 84 9.52 6.20 1.63
C GLU A 84 8.35 6.33 0.66
N TYR A 85 8.38 7.36 -0.20
CA TYR A 85 7.36 7.60 -1.21
C TYR A 85 7.21 6.42 -2.19
N SER A 86 8.34 5.88 -2.65
CA SER A 86 8.37 4.75 -3.58
C SER A 86 7.75 3.50 -2.94
N LEU A 87 7.98 3.27 -1.65
CA LEU A 87 7.41 2.16 -0.90
C LEU A 87 5.90 2.33 -0.68
N VAL A 88 5.44 3.54 -0.36
CA VAL A 88 4.00 3.85 -0.18
C VAL A 88 3.24 3.73 -1.50
N LYS A 89 3.84 4.16 -2.61
CA LYS A 89 3.21 4.14 -3.95
C LYS A 89 3.49 2.87 -4.76
N GLY A 90 4.32 1.96 -4.25
CA GLY A 90 4.70 0.73 -4.96
C GLY A 90 5.54 0.97 -6.23
N ILE A 91 6.32 2.05 -6.28
CA ILE A 91 7.14 2.44 -7.43
C ILE A 91 8.47 1.67 -7.40
N THR A 92 8.73 0.85 -8.43
CA THR A 92 9.96 0.05 -8.53
C THR A 92 11.00 0.62 -9.49
N GLU A 93 10.64 1.62 -10.30
CA GLU A 93 11.47 2.15 -11.40
C GLU A 93 12.82 2.72 -10.93
N PHE A 94 12.86 3.37 -9.76
CA PHE A 94 14.06 4.04 -9.23
C PHE A 94 14.63 3.38 -7.96
N ILE A 95 14.09 2.23 -7.54
CA ILE A 95 14.38 1.66 -6.22
C ILE A 95 15.85 1.29 -6.05
N GLU A 96 16.50 0.77 -7.10
CA GLU A 96 17.92 0.40 -7.05
C GLU A 96 18.81 1.64 -6.91
N GLN A 97 18.51 2.71 -7.64
CA GLN A 97 19.29 3.95 -7.65
C GLN A 97 19.17 4.67 -6.31
N ASP A 98 17.94 4.81 -5.80
CA ASP A 98 17.69 5.49 -4.53
C ASP A 98 18.24 4.66 -3.35
N THR A 99 18.18 3.32 -3.42
CA THR A 99 18.75 2.45 -2.37
C THR A 99 20.28 2.55 -2.35
N GLU A 100 20.95 2.59 -3.51
CA GLU A 100 22.41 2.74 -3.55
C GLU A 100 22.86 4.13 -3.07
N GLU A 101 22.13 5.19 -3.42
CA GLU A 101 22.42 6.53 -2.91
C GLU A 101 22.28 6.59 -1.38
N ALA A 102 21.22 5.99 -0.81
CA ALA A 102 21.06 5.88 0.64
C ALA A 102 22.19 5.03 1.27
N ARG A 103 22.62 3.95 0.61
CA ARG A 103 23.72 3.09 1.08
C ARG A 103 25.07 3.80 1.08
N GLN A 104 25.32 4.73 0.16
CA GLN A 104 26.53 5.55 0.15
C GLN A 104 26.57 6.56 1.29
N GLN A 105 25.40 7.02 1.76
CA GLN A 105 25.27 7.96 2.87
C GLN A 105 25.27 7.27 4.24
N ALA A 106 24.94 5.98 4.29
CA ALA A 106 24.94 5.16 5.50
C ALA A 106 26.34 4.64 5.88
N ALA A 107 26.61 4.51 7.19
CA ALA A 107 27.89 3.97 7.66
C ALA A 107 27.93 2.44 7.51
N ARG A 108 26.78 1.77 7.63
CA ARG A 108 26.63 0.33 7.43
C ARG A 108 25.43 0.03 6.54
N PRO A 109 25.49 -0.96 5.63
CA PRO A 109 24.37 -1.30 4.75
C PRO A 109 23.05 -1.61 5.48
N ILE A 110 23.13 -2.17 6.69
CA ILE A 110 21.95 -2.49 7.52
C ILE A 110 21.13 -1.25 7.91
N GLU A 111 21.78 -0.08 8.01
CA GLU A 111 21.13 1.17 8.40
C GLU A 111 20.15 1.68 7.34
N VAL A 112 20.32 1.27 6.07
CA VAL A 112 19.36 1.55 5.00
C VAL A 112 18.08 0.73 5.20
N ILE A 113 18.24 -0.53 5.64
CA ILE A 113 17.12 -1.44 5.88
C ILE A 113 16.35 -1.02 7.14
N GLU A 114 17.06 -0.82 8.25
CA GLU A 114 16.47 -0.47 9.55
C GLU A 114 16.06 1.02 9.67
N GLY A 115 16.49 1.87 8.74
CA GLY A 115 16.10 3.28 8.67
C GLY A 115 15.05 3.52 7.59
N PRO A 116 15.42 4.07 6.42
CA PRO A 116 14.46 4.56 5.42
C PRO A 116 13.50 3.48 4.89
N LEU A 117 13.93 2.22 4.74
CA LEU A 117 13.00 1.16 4.32
C LEU A 117 12.01 0.76 5.41
N MET A 118 12.47 0.64 6.66
CA MET A 118 11.61 0.29 7.79
C MET A 118 10.62 1.43 8.09
N ASP A 119 11.08 2.68 8.07
CA ASP A 119 10.24 3.87 8.22
C ASP A 119 9.16 3.92 7.13
N GLY A 120 9.54 3.66 5.87
CA GLY A 120 8.57 3.57 4.77
C GLY A 120 7.53 2.47 4.97
N MET A 121 7.93 1.30 5.49
CA MET A 121 6.99 0.23 5.83
C MET A 121 6.11 0.55 7.04
N ASN A 122 6.58 1.35 8.00
CA ASN A 122 5.77 1.83 9.12
C ASN A 122 4.69 2.80 8.64
N VAL A 123 5.04 3.76 7.77
CA VAL A 123 4.06 4.71 7.19
C VAL A 123 3.02 3.99 6.35
N VAL A 124 3.45 2.98 5.57
CA VAL A 124 2.54 2.03 4.91
C VAL A 124 1.60 1.41 5.94
N GLY A 125 2.12 0.85 7.03
CA GLY A 125 1.33 0.28 8.13
C GLY A 125 0.31 1.25 8.75
N ASP A 126 0.73 2.48 9.04
CA ASP A 126 -0.13 3.52 9.63
C ASP A 126 -1.26 3.93 8.69
N LEU A 127 -0.96 4.15 7.39
CA LEU A 127 -1.96 4.45 6.36
C LEU A 127 -2.99 3.31 6.15
N PHE A 128 -2.66 2.09 6.56
CA PHE A 128 -3.60 0.95 6.53
C PHE A 128 -4.28 0.66 7.87
N GLY A 129 -3.80 1.23 8.98
CA GLY A 129 -4.26 1.00 10.34
C GLY A 129 -5.37 1.95 10.82
N GLU A 130 -5.44 3.17 10.27
CA GLU A 130 -6.55 4.11 10.48
C GLU A 130 -7.81 3.70 9.71
#